data_AF-A0A661LDB6-F1
#
_entry.id   AF-A0A661LDB6-F1
#
_cell.length_a   1.000
_cell.length_b   1.000
_cell.length_c   1.000
_cell.angle_alpha   90.00
_cell.angle_beta   90.00
_cell.angle_gamma   90.00
#
_symmetry.space_group_name_H-M   'P 1'
#
loop_
_entity.id
_entity.type
_entity.pdbx_description
1 polymer ?
#
loop_
_entity_poly.entity_id
_entity_poly.type
_entity_poly.pdbx_seq_one_letter_code
_entity_poly.pdbx_strand_id
1 'polypeptide(L)'
;MSHTLTNKFRDNFVIKPLIETFSFFRAYARDIVTFLLYATFPVIIIENIISYYAINYNFPLEISHLPIIVHFLYQPIYTGGLIYLLSRIIVGEKWNTKECLLVGLGCWVNLLLVNIISSLMIILGLFAFIIPGLFIFARLSLAEFNVVLDRLSPIEALYRSNKMTRNVTWQIIASALLLSVILLGFQLLLHIAIVTLSLENLFTFMVTELLIIILWSSFTILFFRFYDLANKTSQQSHNEKKIQETHLSNGR
;
A
#
# COMPACT_ATOMS: atom_id res chain seq x y z
N MET A 1 -1.06 15.81 34.99
CA MET A 1 -0.64 16.59 33.80
C MET A 1 -0.18 15.72 32.61
N SER A 2 0.17 14.43 32.79
CA SER A 2 0.50 13.52 31.67
C SER A 2 -0.71 12.95 30.91
N HIS A 3 -1.89 12.83 31.55
CA HIS A 3 -3.09 12.25 30.94
C HIS A 3 -3.77 13.14 29.87
N THR A 4 -3.54 14.45 29.90
CA THR A 4 -4.18 15.42 28.99
C THR A 4 -3.39 15.57 27.68
N LEU A 5 -2.07 15.40 27.73
CA LEU A 5 -1.20 15.46 26.56
C LEU A 5 -1.31 14.20 25.69
N THR A 6 -1.48 13.03 26.30
CA THR A 6 -1.66 11.76 25.57
C THR A 6 -2.97 11.71 24.77
N ASN A 7 -4.06 12.26 25.30
CA ASN A 7 -5.32 12.35 24.54
C ASN A 7 -5.22 13.35 23.36
N LYS A 8 -4.62 14.53 23.56
CA LYS A 8 -4.44 15.52 22.47
C LYS A 8 -3.53 15.00 21.34
N PHE A 9 -2.54 14.17 21.68
CA PHE A 9 -1.65 13.54 20.69
C PHE A 9 -2.37 12.43 19.91
N ARG A 10 -3.24 11.67 20.56
CA ARG A 10 -4.02 10.59 19.95
C ARG A 10 -5.18 11.09 19.08
N ASP A 11 -5.66 12.30 19.33
CA ASP A 11 -6.69 12.97 18.52
C ASP A 11 -6.10 13.82 17.39
N ASN A 12 -4.77 13.85 17.25
CA ASN A 12 -4.12 14.54 16.13
C ASN A 12 -4.48 13.82 14.82
N PHE A 13 -5.06 14.59 13.92
CA PHE A 13 -5.46 14.22 12.57
C PHE A 13 -4.40 13.49 11.73
N VAL A 14 -3.10 13.71 11.99
CA VAL A 14 -1.99 13.01 11.31
C VAL A 14 -1.55 11.75 12.06
N ILE A 15 -1.56 11.78 13.39
CA ILE A 15 -0.98 10.70 14.22
C ILE A 15 -1.99 9.58 14.43
N LYS A 16 -3.27 9.92 14.53
CA LYS A 16 -4.35 8.96 14.71
C LYS A 16 -4.37 7.88 13.62
N PRO A 17 -4.33 8.23 12.30
CA PRO A 17 -4.23 7.22 11.25
C PRO A 17 -3.04 6.26 11.41
N LEU A 18 -1.87 6.77 11.85
CA LEU A 18 -0.69 5.92 12.04
C LEU A 18 -0.85 4.95 13.21
N ILE A 19 -1.30 5.44 14.38
CA ILE A 19 -1.52 4.59 15.56
C ILE A 19 -2.50 3.48 15.20
N GLU A 20 -3.57 3.82 14.49
CA GLU A 20 -4.58 2.88 14.02
C GLU A 20 -4.02 1.87 13.02
N THR A 21 -3.14 2.30 12.11
CA THR A 21 -2.41 1.41 11.18
C THR A 21 -1.52 0.43 11.93
N PHE A 22 -0.69 0.90 12.86
CA PHE A 22 0.18 0.02 13.64
C PHE A 22 -0.61 -0.92 14.56
N SER A 23 -1.71 -0.45 15.15
CA SER A 23 -2.61 -1.27 15.96
C SER A 23 -3.26 -2.36 15.11
N PHE A 24 -3.69 -2.03 13.89
CA PHE A 24 -4.24 -2.99 12.94
C PHE A 24 -3.20 -4.01 12.50
N PHE A 25 -2.02 -3.54 12.07
CA PHE A 25 -0.91 -4.42 11.68
C PHE A 25 -0.56 -5.36 12.82
N ARG A 26 -0.47 -4.87 14.06
CA ARG A 26 -0.20 -5.71 15.23
C ARG A 26 -1.31 -6.73 15.51
N ALA A 27 -2.57 -6.34 15.38
CA ALA A 27 -3.71 -7.23 15.63
C ALA A 27 -3.78 -8.38 14.61
N TYR A 28 -3.48 -8.10 13.34
CA TYR A 28 -3.55 -9.05 12.23
C TYR A 28 -2.18 -9.44 11.67
N ALA A 29 -1.11 -9.25 12.47
CA ALA A 29 0.27 -9.45 12.02
C ALA A 29 0.47 -10.86 11.49
N ARG A 30 -0.10 -11.85 12.18
CA ARG A 30 0.01 -13.25 11.78
C ARG A 30 -0.55 -13.46 10.37
N ASP A 31 -1.75 -12.98 10.09
CA ASP A 31 -2.40 -13.19 8.79
C ASP A 31 -1.64 -12.47 7.67
N ILE A 32 -1.27 -11.20 7.90
CA ILE A 32 -0.55 -10.37 6.94
C ILE A 32 0.85 -10.96 6.65
N VAL A 33 1.62 -11.27 7.69
CA VAL A 33 2.97 -11.84 7.55
C VAL A 33 2.89 -13.22 6.89
N THR A 34 1.94 -14.06 7.27
CA THR A 34 1.78 -15.39 6.67
C THR A 34 1.50 -15.27 5.17
N PHE A 35 0.53 -14.43 4.79
CA PHE A 35 0.22 -14.20 3.38
C PHE A 35 1.44 -13.66 2.60
N LEU A 36 2.07 -12.59 3.11
CA LEU A 36 3.21 -11.95 2.43
C LEU A 36 4.39 -12.90 2.30
N LEU A 37 4.69 -13.68 3.34
CA LEU A 37 5.76 -14.67 3.30
C LEU A 37 5.48 -15.70 2.21
N TYR A 38 4.29 -16.31 2.17
CA TYR A 38 3.97 -17.28 1.13
C TYR A 38 3.91 -16.69 -0.28
N ALA A 39 3.39 -15.47 -0.43
CA ALA A 39 3.27 -14.81 -1.73
C ALA A 39 4.64 -14.41 -2.29
N THR A 40 5.50 -13.81 -1.46
CA THR A 40 6.72 -13.16 -1.96
C THR A 40 7.95 -14.06 -1.93
N PHE A 41 7.97 -15.10 -1.08
CA PHE A 41 9.14 -15.96 -0.90
C PHE A 41 9.69 -16.58 -2.20
N PRO A 42 8.89 -17.17 -3.11
CA PRO A 42 9.42 -17.74 -4.34
C PRO A 42 10.10 -16.69 -5.23
N VAL A 43 9.54 -15.49 -5.26
CA VAL A 43 9.99 -14.39 -6.13
C VAL A 43 11.28 -13.77 -5.58
N ILE A 44 11.33 -13.52 -4.27
CA ILE A 44 12.53 -13.04 -3.58
C ILE A 44 13.68 -14.03 -3.77
N ILE A 45 13.43 -15.34 -3.70
CA ILE A 45 14.47 -16.35 -3.96
C ILE A 45 15.06 -16.19 -5.35
N ILE A 46 14.20 -16.13 -6.36
CA ILE A 46 14.62 -16.04 -7.76
C ILE A 46 15.38 -14.72 -7.99
N GLU A 47 14.84 -13.60 -7.51
CA GLU A 47 15.42 -12.26 -7.66
C GLU A 47 16.80 -12.16 -7.03
N ASN A 48 16.96 -12.65 -5.80
CA ASN A 48 18.24 -12.59 -5.08
C ASN A 48 19.29 -13.53 -5.68
N ILE A 49 18.89 -14.73 -6.12
CA ILE A 49 19.80 -15.65 -6.81
C ILE A 49 20.30 -15.02 -8.10
N ILE A 50 19.40 -14.52 -8.95
CA ILE A 50 19.79 -13.87 -10.21
C ILE A 50 20.71 -12.68 -9.93
N SER A 51 20.36 -11.83 -8.95
CA SER A 51 21.17 -10.66 -8.59
C SER A 51 22.57 -11.06 -8.11
N TYR A 52 22.67 -12.09 -7.27
CA TYR A 52 23.95 -12.60 -6.77
C TYR A 52 24.85 -13.11 -7.91
N TYR A 53 24.31 -13.93 -8.81
CA TYR A 53 25.09 -14.44 -9.94
C TYR A 53 25.44 -13.33 -10.94
N ALA A 54 24.52 -12.40 -11.21
CA ALA A 54 24.75 -11.29 -12.12
C ALA A 54 25.93 -10.41 -11.67
N ILE A 55 26.03 -10.12 -10.37
CA ILE A 55 27.13 -9.34 -9.79
C ILE A 55 28.45 -10.13 -9.83
N ASN A 56 28.45 -11.38 -9.35
CA ASN A 56 29.68 -12.16 -9.19
C ASN A 56 30.30 -12.65 -10.51
N TYR A 57 29.49 -12.78 -11.56
CA TYR A 57 29.95 -13.26 -12.88
C TYR A 57 29.89 -12.16 -13.95
N ASN A 58 29.69 -10.90 -13.56
CA ASN A 58 29.65 -9.74 -14.45
C ASN A 58 28.74 -9.96 -15.67
N PHE A 59 27.52 -10.42 -15.43
CA PHE A 59 26.54 -10.63 -16.50
C PHE A 59 26.25 -9.32 -17.27
N PRO A 60 25.84 -9.42 -18.55
CA PRO A 60 25.35 -8.27 -19.29
C PRO A 60 24.25 -7.51 -18.55
N LEU A 61 24.15 -6.21 -18.82
CA LEU A 61 23.15 -5.32 -18.21
C LEU A 61 21.71 -5.86 -18.34
N GLU A 62 21.39 -6.47 -19.48
CA GLU A 62 20.08 -7.08 -19.77
C GLU A 62 19.66 -8.11 -18.72
N ILE A 63 20.58 -8.97 -18.28
CA ILE A 63 20.31 -10.01 -17.28
C ILE A 63 20.37 -9.42 -15.87
N SER A 64 21.27 -8.46 -15.64
CA SER A 64 21.43 -7.80 -14.35
C SER A 64 20.19 -7.01 -13.91
N HIS A 65 19.39 -6.50 -14.84
CA HIS A 65 18.14 -5.78 -14.55
C HIS A 65 16.90 -6.67 -14.50
N LEU A 66 17.01 -7.95 -14.85
CA LEU A 66 15.88 -8.88 -14.86
C LEU A 66 15.14 -8.98 -13.51
N PRO A 67 15.82 -9.01 -12.34
CA PRO A 67 15.14 -9.04 -11.04
C PRO A 67 14.18 -7.86 -10.84
N ILE A 68 14.58 -6.66 -11.26
CA ILE A 68 13.76 -5.45 -11.14
C ILE A 68 12.48 -5.57 -11.97
N ILE A 69 12.60 -6.12 -13.19
CA ILE A 69 11.47 -6.33 -14.09
C ILE A 69 10.52 -7.39 -13.51
N VAL A 70 11.06 -8.50 -13.00
CA VAL A 70 10.28 -9.56 -12.34
C VAL A 70 9.52 -8.98 -11.15
N HIS A 71 10.19 -8.21 -10.30
CA HIS A 71 9.58 -7.58 -9.14
C HIS A 71 8.44 -6.65 -9.53
N PHE A 72 8.68 -5.78 -10.51
CA PHE A 72 7.70 -4.82 -11.00
C PHE A 72 6.45 -5.50 -11.58
N LEU A 73 6.63 -6.60 -12.32
CA LEU A 73 5.51 -7.37 -12.87
C LEU A 73 4.78 -8.19 -11.79
N TYR A 74 5.49 -8.67 -10.78
CA TYR A 74 4.91 -9.49 -9.71
C TYR A 74 4.20 -8.66 -8.63
N GLN A 75 4.69 -7.45 -8.36
CA GLN A 75 4.18 -6.58 -7.30
C GLN A 75 2.66 -6.37 -7.30
N PRO A 76 2.01 -6.09 -8.44
CA PRO A 76 0.55 -5.94 -8.49
C PRO A 76 -0.20 -7.19 -8.01
N ILE A 77 0.36 -8.38 -8.19
CA ILE A 77 -0.30 -9.64 -7.80
C ILE A 77 -0.38 -9.76 -6.28
N TYR A 78 0.74 -9.64 -5.58
CA TYR A 78 0.72 -9.74 -4.11
C TYR A 78 0.04 -8.52 -3.47
N THR A 79 0.11 -7.34 -4.09
CA THR A 79 -0.58 -6.14 -3.60
C THR A 79 -2.10 -6.30 -3.70
N GLY A 80 -2.60 -6.78 -4.84
CA GLY A 80 -4.02 -7.09 -5.00
C GLY A 80 -4.51 -8.16 -4.05
N GLY A 81 -3.71 -9.20 -3.82
CA GLY A 81 -4.00 -10.23 -2.83
C GLY A 81 -4.00 -9.71 -1.39
N LEU A 82 -3.08 -8.80 -1.04
CA LEU A 82 -3.05 -8.16 0.28
C LEU A 82 -4.29 -7.30 0.48
N ILE A 83 -4.69 -6.49 -0.51
CA ILE A 83 -5.91 -5.68 -0.44
C ILE A 83 -7.14 -6.58 -0.23
N TYR A 84 -7.23 -7.70 -0.96
CA TYR A 84 -8.30 -8.67 -0.77
C TYR A 84 -8.29 -9.26 0.65
N LEU A 85 -7.13 -9.71 1.15
CA LEU A 85 -6.96 -10.20 2.51
C LEU A 85 -7.48 -9.19 3.54
N LEU A 86 -7.06 -7.92 3.43
CA LEU A 86 -7.46 -6.85 4.33
C LEU A 86 -8.98 -6.67 4.36
N SER A 87 -9.65 -6.80 3.21
CA SER A 87 -11.12 -6.72 3.12
C SER A 87 -11.84 -7.85 3.85
N ARG A 88 -11.26 -9.06 3.86
CA ARG A 88 -11.85 -10.25 4.50
C ARG A 88 -11.68 -10.22 6.01
N ILE A 89 -10.48 -9.88 6.49
CA ILE A 89 -10.16 -9.89 7.93
C ILE A 89 -10.94 -8.83 8.71
N ILE A 90 -11.28 -7.68 8.09
CA ILE A 90 -12.09 -6.64 8.74
C ILE A 90 -13.51 -7.14 9.03
N VAL A 91 -14.08 -7.94 8.14
CA VAL A 91 -15.45 -8.48 8.29
C VAL A 91 -15.44 -9.78 9.10
N GLY A 92 -14.27 -10.28 9.51
CA GLY A 92 -14.12 -11.54 10.23
C GLY A 92 -14.33 -12.77 9.34
N GLU A 93 -14.22 -12.61 8.02
CA GLU A 93 -14.36 -13.71 7.08
C GLU A 93 -13.08 -14.52 6.95
N LYS A 94 -13.23 -15.82 6.65
CA LYS A 94 -12.09 -16.69 6.37
C LYS A 94 -11.41 -16.25 5.07
N TRP A 95 -10.09 -16.41 5.05
CA TRP A 95 -9.24 -16.11 3.90
C TRP A 95 -8.34 -17.30 3.56
N ASN A 96 -7.89 -17.35 2.31
CA ASN A 96 -6.96 -18.35 1.81
C ASN A 96 -5.90 -17.68 0.92
N THR A 97 -4.63 -18.03 1.11
CA THR A 97 -3.50 -17.50 0.30
C THR A 97 -3.72 -17.68 -1.20
N LYS A 98 -4.21 -18.85 -1.64
CA LYS A 98 -4.46 -19.13 -3.06
C LYS A 98 -5.54 -18.21 -3.63
N GLU A 99 -6.61 -18.03 -2.87
CA GLU A 99 -7.71 -17.14 -3.27
C GLU A 99 -7.23 -15.69 -3.39
N CYS A 100 -6.43 -15.22 -2.42
CA CYS A 100 -5.84 -13.88 -2.45
C CYS A 100 -4.97 -13.68 -3.69
N LEU A 101 -4.09 -14.65 -4.01
CA LEU A 101 -3.25 -14.60 -5.20
C LEU A 101 -4.06 -14.67 -6.50
N LEU A 102 -5.14 -15.47 -6.55
CA LEU A 102 -6.03 -15.54 -7.72
C LEU A 102 -6.78 -14.21 -7.93
N VAL A 103 -7.23 -13.55 -6.87
CA VAL A 103 -7.83 -12.22 -6.95
C VAL A 103 -6.81 -11.19 -7.45
N GLY A 104 -5.59 -11.21 -6.92
CA GLY A 104 -4.49 -10.35 -7.37
C GLY A 104 -4.15 -10.59 -8.85
N LEU A 105 -4.05 -11.85 -9.27
CA LEU A 105 -3.80 -12.24 -10.66
C LEU A 105 -4.93 -11.80 -11.59
N GLY A 106 -6.19 -11.95 -11.17
CA GLY A 106 -7.35 -11.49 -11.94
C GLY A 106 -7.40 -9.97 -12.14
N CYS A 107 -6.79 -9.20 -11.23
CA CYS A 107 -6.65 -7.75 -11.33
C CYS A 107 -5.31 -7.29 -11.89
N TRP A 108 -4.40 -8.22 -12.24
CA TRP A 108 -2.99 -7.94 -12.49
C TRP A 108 -2.76 -6.84 -13.52
N VAL A 109 -3.36 -6.97 -14.72
CA VAL A 109 -3.21 -5.98 -15.80
C VAL A 109 -3.72 -4.61 -15.36
N ASN A 110 -4.88 -4.56 -14.70
CA ASN A 110 -5.47 -3.29 -14.28
C ASN A 110 -4.64 -2.60 -13.19
N LEU A 111 -4.13 -3.37 -12.22
CA LEU A 111 -3.24 -2.85 -11.17
C LEU A 111 -1.90 -2.39 -11.76
N LEU A 112 -1.31 -3.16 -12.68
CA LEU A 112 -0.08 -2.77 -13.37
C LEU A 112 -0.26 -1.44 -14.12
N LEU A 113 -1.36 -1.28 -14.87
CA LEU A 113 -1.67 -0.04 -15.57
C LEU A 113 -1.90 1.14 -14.62
N VAL A 114 -2.63 0.94 -13.51
CA VAL A 114 -2.80 1.96 -12.47
C VAL A 114 -1.44 2.38 -11.92
N ASN A 115 -0.54 1.44 -11.65
CA ASN A 115 0.78 1.72 -11.11
C ASN A 115 1.67 2.46 -12.11
N ILE A 116 1.66 2.08 -13.38
CA ILE A 116 2.38 2.79 -14.45
C ILE A 116 1.87 4.22 -14.59
N ILE A 117 0.56 4.41 -14.74
CA ILE A 117 -0.05 5.74 -14.95
C ILE A 117 0.19 6.62 -13.72
N SER A 118 -0.03 6.09 -12.52
CA SER A 118 0.20 6.83 -11.27
C SER A 118 1.66 7.23 -11.12
N SER A 119 2.59 6.31 -11.36
CA SER A 119 4.03 6.58 -11.26
C SER A 119 4.44 7.68 -12.24
N LEU A 120 3.98 7.62 -13.49
CA LEU A 120 4.26 8.67 -14.48
C LEU A 120 3.72 10.03 -14.04
N MET A 121 2.46 10.09 -13.57
CA MET A 121 1.86 11.33 -13.10
C MET A 121 2.58 11.90 -11.86
N ILE A 122 2.99 11.04 -10.93
CA ILE A 122 3.73 11.43 -9.73
C ILE A 122 5.11 11.97 -10.12
N ILE A 123 5.85 11.26 -10.98
CA ILE A 123 7.17 11.67 -11.46
C ILE A 123 7.09 13.03 -12.17
N LEU A 124 6.14 13.21 -13.09
CA LEU A 124 5.91 14.49 -13.76
C LEU A 124 5.56 15.61 -12.76
N GLY A 125 4.74 15.29 -11.75
CA GLY A 125 4.43 16.21 -10.66
C GLY A 125 5.67 16.63 -9.88
N LEU A 126 6.51 15.66 -9.49
CA LEU A 126 7.76 15.90 -8.76
C LEU A 126 8.77 16.72 -9.57
N PHE A 127 8.86 16.48 -10.88
CA PHE A 127 9.69 17.27 -11.79
C PHE A 127 9.24 18.72 -11.91
N ALA A 128 7.93 18.97 -11.87
CA ALA A 128 7.42 20.33 -11.78
C ALA A 128 7.82 20.95 -10.43
N PHE A 129 7.42 20.33 -9.31
CA PHE A 129 7.83 20.66 -7.94
C PHE A 129 7.50 19.49 -6.98
N ILE A 130 8.17 19.40 -5.84
CA ILE A 130 7.91 18.35 -4.83
C ILE A 130 6.43 18.35 -4.37
N ILE A 131 5.85 19.53 -4.14
CA ILE A 131 4.47 19.66 -3.61
C ILE A 131 3.41 19.11 -4.58
N PRO A 132 3.37 19.50 -5.88
CA PRO A 132 2.50 18.89 -6.88
C PRO A 132 2.64 17.37 -6.98
N GLY A 133 3.86 16.83 -6.94
CA GLY A 133 4.08 15.38 -6.95
C GLY A 133 3.44 14.66 -5.76
N LEU A 134 3.62 15.20 -4.54
CA LEU A 134 2.98 14.66 -3.33
C LEU A 134 1.45 14.82 -3.37
N PHE A 135 0.94 15.90 -3.97
CA PHE A 135 -0.49 16.10 -4.15
C PHE A 135 -1.08 15.03 -5.08
N ILE A 136 -0.46 14.78 -6.24
CA ILE A 136 -0.88 13.73 -7.17
C ILE A 136 -0.81 12.35 -6.50
N PHE A 137 0.29 12.04 -5.81
CA PHE A 137 0.43 10.79 -5.05
C PHE A 137 -0.76 10.55 -4.12
N ALA A 138 -1.08 11.53 -3.28
CA ALA A 138 -2.20 11.39 -2.35
C ALA A 138 -3.56 11.36 -3.03
N ARG A 139 -3.70 11.91 -4.25
CA ARG A 139 -4.94 11.79 -5.03
C ARG A 139 -5.14 10.40 -5.64
N LEU A 140 -4.05 9.72 -5.97
CA LEU A 140 -4.08 8.43 -6.65
C LEU A 140 -3.86 7.24 -5.70
N SER A 141 -3.54 7.49 -4.42
CA SER A 141 -3.21 6.46 -3.43
C SER A 141 -4.33 5.46 -3.14
N LEU A 142 -5.58 5.73 -3.54
CA LEU A 142 -6.72 4.84 -3.34
C LEU A 142 -7.11 4.05 -4.61
N ALA A 143 -6.39 4.25 -5.72
CA ALA A 143 -6.77 3.68 -7.02
C ALA A 143 -6.66 2.14 -7.04
N GLU A 144 -5.63 1.55 -6.43
CA GLU A 144 -5.46 0.10 -6.37
C GLU A 144 -6.64 -0.59 -5.66
N PHE A 145 -7.19 0.04 -4.62
CA PHE A 145 -8.36 -0.46 -3.89
C PHE A 145 -9.62 -0.46 -4.75
N ASN A 146 -9.83 0.60 -5.55
CA ASN A 146 -10.94 0.67 -6.51
C ASN A 146 -10.85 -0.44 -7.57
N VAL A 147 -9.65 -0.83 -7.98
CA VAL A 147 -9.46 -1.94 -8.94
C VAL A 147 -9.80 -3.28 -8.29
N VAL A 148 -9.30 -3.53 -7.08
CA VAL A 148 -9.42 -4.85 -6.43
C VAL A 148 -10.82 -5.08 -5.87
N LEU A 149 -11.34 -4.11 -5.13
CA LEU A 149 -12.57 -4.25 -4.36
C LEU A 149 -13.81 -3.90 -5.19
N ASP A 150 -13.69 -2.89 -6.05
CA ASP A 150 -14.81 -2.40 -6.86
C ASP A 150 -14.72 -2.81 -8.34
N ARG A 151 -13.69 -3.57 -8.73
CA ARG A 151 -13.48 -4.12 -10.09
C ARG A 151 -13.51 -3.06 -11.19
N LEU A 152 -13.06 -1.84 -10.88
CA LEU A 152 -13.04 -0.74 -11.84
C LEU A 152 -11.89 -0.89 -12.85
N SER A 153 -12.08 -0.30 -14.04
CA SER A 153 -11.02 -0.14 -15.03
C SER A 153 -9.95 0.85 -14.53
N PRO A 154 -8.72 0.83 -15.08
CA PRO A 154 -7.63 1.67 -14.56
C PRO A 154 -7.96 3.17 -14.52
N ILE A 155 -8.54 3.70 -15.59
CA ILE A 155 -8.87 5.13 -15.69
C ILE A 155 -9.99 5.49 -14.70
N GLU A 156 -11.02 4.65 -14.60
CA GLU A 156 -12.14 4.85 -13.68
C GLU A 156 -11.66 4.79 -12.22
N ALA A 157 -10.76 3.87 -11.90
CA ALA A 157 -10.15 3.70 -10.58
C ALA A 157 -9.35 4.94 -10.15
N LEU A 158 -8.56 5.52 -11.07
CA LEU A 158 -7.79 6.75 -10.83
C LEU A 158 -8.72 7.95 -10.63
N TYR A 159 -9.73 8.10 -11.48
CA TYR A 159 -10.72 9.18 -11.36
C TYR A 159 -11.48 9.12 -10.04
N ARG A 160 -11.95 7.92 -9.66
CA ARG A 160 -12.63 7.71 -8.39
C ARG A 160 -11.71 7.96 -7.20
N SER A 161 -10.46 7.52 -7.25
CA SER A 161 -9.47 7.81 -6.21
C SER A 161 -9.30 9.31 -5.99
N ASN A 162 -9.16 10.09 -7.07
CA ASN A 162 -9.01 11.54 -6.98
C ASN A 162 -10.24 12.22 -6.32
N LYS A 163 -11.44 11.69 -6.56
CA LYS A 163 -12.67 12.18 -5.93
C LYS A 163 -12.74 11.82 -4.44
N MET A 164 -12.43 10.57 -4.09
CA MET A 164 -12.47 10.06 -2.72
C MET A 164 -11.47 10.78 -1.79
N THR A 165 -10.31 11.14 -2.32
CA THR A 165 -9.21 11.74 -1.55
C THR A 165 -9.33 13.26 -1.40
N ARG A 166 -10.34 13.91 -1.99
CA ARG A 166 -10.41 15.39 -2.11
C ARG A 166 -10.39 16.14 -0.79
N ASN A 167 -11.07 15.61 0.22
CA ASN A 167 -11.20 16.25 1.53
C ASN A 167 -10.11 15.79 2.51
N VAL A 168 -9.35 14.76 2.15
CA VAL A 168 -8.38 14.10 3.03
C VAL A 168 -6.96 14.12 2.46
N THR A 169 -6.72 14.86 1.37
CA THR A 169 -5.42 14.86 0.66
C THR A 169 -4.26 15.22 1.60
N TRP A 170 -4.39 16.27 2.40
CA TRP A 170 -3.33 16.71 3.32
C TRP A 170 -3.09 15.72 4.47
N GLN A 171 -4.12 15.05 4.98
CA GLN A 171 -3.90 13.99 5.98
C GLN A 171 -3.23 12.77 5.37
N ILE A 172 -3.57 12.39 4.15
CA ILE A 172 -2.86 11.31 3.43
C ILE A 172 -1.39 11.69 3.25
N ILE A 173 -1.08 12.89 2.76
CA ILE A 173 0.31 13.35 2.57
C ILE A 173 1.07 13.32 3.91
N ALA A 174 0.53 13.95 4.95
CA ALA A 174 1.21 14.05 6.24
C ALA A 174 1.41 12.68 6.91
N SER A 175 0.38 11.82 6.86
CA SER A 175 0.44 10.47 7.42
C SER A 175 1.42 9.58 6.64
N ALA A 176 1.35 9.62 5.31
CA ALA A 176 2.26 8.88 4.45
C ALA A 176 3.71 9.33 4.64
N LEU A 177 3.96 10.65 4.70
CA LEU A 177 5.31 11.18 4.92
C LEU A 177 5.87 10.77 6.28
N LEU A 178 5.06 10.85 7.33
CA LEU A 178 5.48 10.43 8.67
C LEU A 178 5.79 8.93 8.71
N LEU A 179 4.95 8.10 8.07
CA LEU A 179 5.19 6.67 7.94
C LEU A 179 6.46 6.39 7.11
N SER A 180 6.68 7.10 6.01
CA SER A 180 7.91 7.01 5.20
C SER A 180 9.15 7.29 6.03
N VAL A 181 9.15 8.36 6.84
CA VAL A 181 10.30 8.70 7.70
C VAL A 181 10.61 7.58 8.69
N ILE A 182 9.58 7.00 9.32
CA ILE A 182 9.75 5.89 10.27
C ILE A 182 10.33 4.65 9.57
N LEU A 183 9.75 4.26 8.43
CA LEU A 183 10.15 3.06 7.70
C LEU A 183 11.54 3.20 7.07
N LEU A 184 11.84 4.36 6.46
CA LEU A 184 13.16 4.65 5.91
C LEU A 184 14.23 4.72 7.01
N GLY A 185 13.91 5.32 8.16
CA GLY A 185 14.82 5.34 9.30
C GLY A 185 15.15 3.93 9.79
N PHE A 186 14.15 3.06 9.91
CA PHE A 186 14.36 1.65 10.27
C PHE A 186 15.17 0.89 9.23
N GLN A 187 14.87 1.06 7.94
CA GLN A 187 15.61 0.45 6.84
C GLN A 187 17.09 0.89 6.83
N LEU A 188 17.36 2.18 7.06
CA LEU A 188 18.71 2.72 7.16
C LEU A 188 19.47 2.11 8.34
N LEU A 189 18.84 2.01 9.51
CA LEU A 189 19.45 1.41 10.70
C LEU A 189 19.79 -0.07 10.48
N LEU A 190 18.89 -0.84 9.85
CA LEU A 190 19.17 -2.23 9.47
C LEU A 190 20.35 -2.33 8.52
N HIS A 191 20.40 -1.49 7.49
CA HIS A 191 21.50 -1.50 6.53
C HIS A 191 22.85 -1.19 7.21
N ILE A 192 22.88 -0.17 8.07
CA ILE A 192 24.07 0.17 8.86
C ILE A 192 24.50 -1.02 9.75
N ALA A 193 23.56 -1.68 10.41
CA ALA A 193 23.85 -2.84 11.25
C ALA A 193 24.44 -4.02 10.45
N ILE A 194 23.91 -4.30 9.25
CA ILE A 194 24.40 -5.38 8.39
C ILE A 194 25.84 -5.12 7.95
N VAL A 195 26.14 -3.89 7.49
CA VAL A 195 27.47 -3.51 7.02
C VAL A 195 28.48 -3.51 8.19
N THR A 196 28.11 -2.92 9.33
CA THR A 196 29.02 -2.85 10.51
C THR A 196 29.35 -4.20 11.12
N LEU A 197 28.44 -5.17 11.04
CA LEU A 197 28.64 -6.54 11.53
C LEU A 197 29.20 -7.49 10.45
N SER A 198 29.50 -6.97 9.25
CA SER A 198 29.97 -7.75 8.10
C SER A 198 29.07 -8.94 7.75
N LEU A 199 27.75 -8.76 7.86
CA LEU A 199 26.74 -9.79 7.61
C LEU A 199 26.29 -9.86 6.13
N GLU A 200 27.14 -9.41 5.21
CA GLU A 200 26.87 -9.26 3.77
C GLU A 200 26.85 -10.62 3.04
N ASN A 201 25.86 -11.44 3.37
CA ASN A 201 25.63 -12.72 2.72
C ASN A 201 24.21 -12.79 2.12
N LEU A 202 24.02 -13.70 1.15
CA LEU A 202 22.76 -13.86 0.42
C LEU A 202 21.56 -14.06 1.36
N PHE A 203 21.74 -14.85 2.43
CA PHE A 203 20.68 -15.12 3.39
C PHE A 203 20.23 -13.86 4.12
N THR A 204 21.17 -13.04 4.59
CA THR A 204 20.87 -11.74 5.22
C THR A 204 20.09 -10.83 4.28
N PHE A 205 20.48 -10.75 3.00
CA PHE A 205 19.77 -9.94 2.01
C PHE A 205 18.32 -10.40 1.83
N MET A 206 18.09 -11.70 1.65
CA MET A 206 16.74 -12.27 1.49
C MET A 206 15.84 -12.02 2.71
N VAL A 207 16.37 -12.24 3.92
CA VAL A 207 15.64 -11.99 5.16
C VAL A 207 15.31 -10.51 5.32
N THR A 208 16.26 -9.63 4.98
CA THR A 208 16.08 -8.18 5.05
C THR A 208 15.02 -7.72 4.06
N GLU A 209 15.02 -8.25 2.83
CA GLU A 209 14.02 -7.92 1.82
C GLU A 209 12.61 -8.35 2.22
N LEU A 210 12.46 -9.58 2.74
CA LEU A 210 11.19 -10.06 3.30
C LEU A 210 10.69 -9.13 4.43
N LEU A 211 11.58 -8.74 5.34
CA LEU A 211 11.26 -7.84 6.43
C LEU A 211 10.83 -6.46 5.91
N ILE A 212 11.54 -5.92 4.93
CA ILE A 212 11.20 -4.66 4.27
C ILE A 212 9.81 -4.76 3.64
N ILE A 213 9.51 -5.79 2.84
CA ILE A 213 8.18 -5.94 2.21
C ILE A 213 7.06 -6.00 3.26
N ILE A 214 7.27 -6.76 4.34
CA ILE A 214 6.32 -6.84 5.46
C ILE A 214 6.10 -5.46 6.09
N LEU A 215 7.17 -4.70 6.35
CA LEU A 215 7.07 -3.38 6.97
C LEU A 215 6.41 -2.35 6.04
N TRP A 216 6.78 -2.35 4.77
CA TRP A 216 6.23 -1.45 3.76
C TRP A 216 4.77 -1.77 3.42
N SER A 217 4.28 -2.99 3.68
CA SER A 217 2.84 -3.32 3.63
C SER A 217 1.97 -2.45 4.57
N SER A 218 2.60 -1.80 5.56
CA SER A 218 1.93 -0.79 6.40
C SER A 218 1.34 0.36 5.57
N PHE A 219 1.91 0.70 4.41
CA PHE A 219 1.30 1.66 3.49
C PHE A 219 -0.05 1.18 2.96
N THR A 220 -0.14 -0.08 2.55
CA THR A 220 -1.41 -0.67 2.08
C THR A 220 -2.46 -0.59 3.18
N ILE A 221 -2.10 -0.86 4.45
CA ILE A 221 -3.02 -0.77 5.59
C ILE A 221 -3.44 0.69 5.86
N LEU A 222 -2.49 1.63 5.82
CA LEU A 222 -2.76 3.05 5.99
C LEU A 222 -3.77 3.54 4.93
N PHE A 223 -3.51 3.23 3.66
CA PHE A 223 -4.41 3.65 2.58
C PHE A 223 -5.73 2.88 2.59
N PHE A 224 -5.75 1.63 3.02
CA PHE A 224 -6.98 0.88 3.20
C PHE A 224 -7.92 1.53 4.22
N ARG A 225 -7.37 2.10 5.30
CA ARG A 225 -8.18 2.87 6.27
C ARG A 225 -8.77 4.13 5.66
N PHE A 226 -7.99 4.89 4.90
CA PHE A 226 -8.51 6.05 4.17
C PHE A 226 -9.56 5.65 3.13
N TYR A 227 -9.38 4.51 2.47
CA TYR A 227 -10.35 3.93 1.54
C TYR A 227 -11.67 3.61 2.25
N ASP A 228 -11.64 2.85 3.34
CA ASP A 228 -12.83 2.47 4.10
C ASP A 228 -13.58 3.71 4.63
N LEU A 229 -12.85 4.69 5.16
CA LEU A 229 -13.43 5.96 5.63
C LEU A 229 -14.11 6.74 4.49
N ALA A 230 -13.46 6.85 3.33
CA ALA A 230 -14.00 7.55 2.17
C ALA A 230 -15.23 6.85 1.58
N ASN A 231 -15.25 5.52 1.59
CA ASN A 231 -16.37 4.73 1.09
C ASN A 231 -17.59 4.86 2.02
N LYS A 232 -17.39 4.79 3.34
CA LYS A 232 -18.45 5.03 4.35
C LYS A 232 -19.06 6.42 4.22
N THR A 233 -18.22 7.44 4.07
CA THR A 233 -18.68 8.83 3.87
C THR A 233 -19.52 8.98 2.59
N SER A 234 -19.08 8.32 1.50
CA SER A 234 -19.79 8.35 0.22
C SER A 234 -21.16 7.67 0.32
N GLN A 235 -21.24 6.50 0.96
CA GLN A 235 -22.50 5.76 1.17
C GLN A 235 -23.49 6.54 2.04
N GLN A 236 -23.02 7.17 3.13
CA GLN A 236 -23.87 7.98 3.99
C GLN A 236 -24.49 9.16 3.24
N SER A 237 -23.69 9.89 2.45
CA SER A 237 -24.18 11.01 1.66
C SER A 237 -25.21 10.61 0.59
N HIS A 238 -25.10 9.40 0.04
CA HIS A 238 -26.06 8.88 -0.94
C HIS A 238 -27.38 8.49 -0.28
N ASN A 239 -27.32 7.85 0.89
CA ASN A 239 -28.50 7.48 1.68
C ASN A 239 -29.28 8.72 2.15
N GLU A 240 -28.59 9.76 2.63
CA GLU A 240 -29.21 11.02 3.05
C GLU A 240 -29.97 11.72 1.91
N LYS A 241 -29.38 11.76 0.70
CA LYS A 241 -30.06 12.31 -0.49
C LYS A 241 -31.30 11.51 -0.88
N LYS A 242 -31.21 10.18 -0.87
CA LYS A 242 -32.34 9.30 -1.19
C LYS A 242 -33.50 9.49 -0.20
N ILE A 243 -33.19 9.67 1.08
CA ILE A 243 -34.20 9.97 2.13
C ILE A 243 -34.86 11.32 1.85
N GLN A 244 -34.09 12.37 1.55
CA GLN A 244 -34.63 13.69 1.22
C GLN A 244 -35.54 13.68 -0.02
N GLU A 245 -35.15 12.97 -1.08
CA GLU A 245 -35.97 12.80 -2.29
C GLU A 245 -37.28 12.04 -2.00
N THR A 246 -37.24 11.03 -1.13
CA THR A 246 -38.44 10.27 -0.72
C THR A 246 -39.40 11.13 0.10
N HIS A 247 -38.91 11.96 1.02
CA HIS A 247 -39.74 12.89 1.79
C HIS A 247 -40.37 14.00 0.91
N LEU A 248 -39.64 14.49 -0.09
CA LEU A 248 -40.16 15.48 -1.05
C LEU A 248 -41.20 14.88 -2.01
N SER A 249 -41.13 13.57 -2.29
CA SER A 249 -42.10 12.86 -3.13
C SER A 249 -43.39 12.48 -2.38
N ASN A 250 -43.30 12.17 -1.08
CA ASN A 250 -44.47 11.79 -0.26
C ASN A 250 -45.19 12.98 0.39
N GLY A 251 -44.61 14.18 0.29
CA GLY A 251 -45.20 15.44 0.79
C GLY A 251 -46.01 16.20 -0.26
N ARG A 252 -46.38 15.58 -1.38
CA ARG A 252 -47.27 16.13 -2.42
C ARG A 252 -48.53 15.30 -2.57
#